data_AF-A0L835-F1
#
_entry.id   AF-A0L835-F1
#
_cell.length_a   1.000
_cell.length_b   1.000
_cell.length_c   1.000
_cell.angle_alpha   90.00
_cell.angle_beta   90.00
_cell.angle_gamma   90.00
#
_symmetry.space_group_name_H-M   'P 1'
#
loop_
_entity.id
_entity.type
_entity.pdbx_description
1 polymer ?
#
loop_
_entity_poly.entity_id
_entity_poly.type
_entity_poly.pdbx_seq_one_letter_code
_entity_poly.pdbx_strand_id
1 'polypeptide(L)' 'MFGLGTMEMVIILVIVLVIFGAGKLPKVMGDMGRGVKSFKKAMNAEDDAPAEPEVSKPAAAESTEKKDA' A
#
# COMPACT_ATOMS: atom_id res chain seq x y z
N MET A 1 8.03 -27.68 4.58
CA MET A 1 6.77 -28.45 4.44
C MET A 1 5.54 -27.58 4.11
N PHE A 2 5.61 -26.24 4.21
CA PHE A 2 4.59 -25.33 3.68
C PHE A 2 5.13 -24.53 2.49
N GLY A 3 5.71 -25.22 1.52
CA GLY A 3 6.15 -24.60 0.26
C GLY A 3 4.95 -24.28 -0.62
N LEU A 4 3.96 -23.57 -0.08
CA LEU A 4 2.87 -22.98 -0.81
C LEU A 4 3.51 -21.97 -1.75
N GLY A 5 3.54 -22.29 -3.03
CA GLY A 5 4.12 -21.42 -4.04
C GLY A 5 3.46 -20.05 -4.00
N THR A 6 4.16 -19.07 -4.59
CA THR A 6 3.60 -17.73 -4.78
C THR A 6 2.27 -17.78 -5.55
N MET A 7 2.09 -18.75 -6.45
CA MET A 7 0.85 -18.95 -7.21
C MET A 7 -0.35 -19.39 -6.36
N GLU A 8 -0.17 -20.37 -5.46
CA GLU A 8 -1.23 -20.81 -4.55
C GLU A 8 -1.63 -19.70 -3.58
N MET A 9 -0.65 -18.92 -3.09
CA MET A 9 -0.93 -17.74 -2.26
C MET A 9 -1.80 -16.72 -3.01
N VAL A 10 -1.54 -16.48 -4.29
CA VAL A 10 -2.39 -15.59 -5.12
C VAL A 10 -3.80 -16.15 -5.25
N ILE A 11 -3.97 -17.45 -5.48
CA ILE A 11 -5.30 -18.09 -5.56
C ILE A 11 -6.07 -17.91 -4.24
N ILE A 12 -5.42 -18.17 -3.10
CA ILE A 12 -6.01 -17.97 -1.77
C ILE A 12 -6.39 -16.49 -1.59
N LEU A 13 -5.52 -15.56 -1.99
CA LEU A 13 -5.76 -14.13 -1.91
C LEU A 13 -6.99 -13.72 -2.76
N VAL A 14 -7.15 -14.27 -3.97
CA VAL A 14 -8.34 -14.03 -4.80
C VAL A 14 -9.61 -14.53 -4.11
N ILE A 15 -9.60 -15.73 -3.53
CA ILE A 15 -10.76 -16.28 -2.80
C ILE A 15 -11.11 -15.39 -1.60
N VAL A 16 -10.10 -14.97 -0.83
CA VAL A 16 -10.26 -14.04 0.30
C VAL A 16 -10.84 -12.70 -0.19
N LEU A 17 -10.33 -12.15 -1.30
CA LEU A 17 -10.87 -10.92 -1.90
C LEU A 17 -12.32 -11.06 -2.37
N VAL A 18 -12.74 -12.24 -2.83
CA VAL A 18 -14.13 -12.49 -3.21
C VAL A 18 -15.04 -12.52 -1.97
N ILE A 19 -14.62 -13.17 -0.88
CA ILE A 19 -15.41 -13.27 0.37
C ILE A 19 -15.52 -11.90 1.06
N PHE A 20 -14.39 -11.21 1.25
CA PHE A 20 -14.36 -9.92 1.93
C PHE A 20 -14.75 -8.76 1.01
N GLY A 21 -14.56 -8.92 -0.30
CA GLY A 21 -14.70 -7.86 -1.30
C GLY A 21 -13.41 -7.04 -1.45
N ALA A 22 -13.00 -6.78 -2.70
CA ALA A 22 -11.82 -5.96 -3.00
C ALA A 22 -11.90 -4.51 -2.49
N GLY A 23 -13.10 -3.99 -2.20
CA GLY A 23 -13.28 -2.65 -1.62
C GLY A 23 -13.16 -2.60 -0.08
N LYS A 24 -13.42 -3.71 0.63
CA LYS A 24 -13.36 -3.70 2.11
C LYS A 24 -11.94 -3.84 2.63
N LEU A 25 -11.12 -4.70 2.02
CA LEU A 25 -9.73 -4.89 2.44
C LEU A 25 -8.93 -3.58 2.47
N PRO A 26 -8.91 -2.77 1.39
CA PRO A 26 -8.20 -1.48 1.38
C PRO A 26 -8.77 -0.47 2.38
N LYS A 27 -10.09 -0.49 2.62
CA LYS A 27 -10.74 0.42 3.58
C LYS A 27 -10.28 0.12 5.01
N VAL A 28 -10.37 -1.14 5.43
CA VAL A 28 -9.93 -1.59 6.76
C VAL A 28 -8.42 -1.40 6.93
N MET A 29 -7.62 -1.75 5.92
CA MET A 29 -6.17 -1.51 5.93
C MET A 29 -5.84 -0.01 5.95
N GLY A 30 -6.63 0.84 5.32
CA GLY A 30 -6.46 2.30 5.35
C GLY A 30 -6.71 2.88 6.74
N ASP A 31 -7.80 2.47 7.40
CA ASP A 31 -8.14 2.91 8.76
C ASP A 31 -7.08 2.43 9.76
N MET A 32 -6.70 1.15 9.69
CA MET A 32 -5.64 0.57 10.51
C MET A 32 -4.28 1.23 10.21
N GLY A 33 -3.96 1.44 8.93
CA GLY A 33 -2.71 2.05 8.48
C GLY A 33 -2.55 3.49 8.94
N ARG A 34 -3.63 4.27 8.98
CA ARG A 34 -3.60 5.61 9.59
C ARG A 34 -3.32 5.55 11.08
N GLY A 35 -3.95 4.63 11.80
CA GLY A 35 -3.68 4.41 13.23
C GLY A 35 -2.21 4.09 13.50
N VAL A 36 -1.64 3.14 12.74
CA VAL A 36 -0.22 2.76 12.83
C VAL A 36 0.70 3.92 12.44
N LYS A 37 0.36 4.69 11.39
CA LYS A 37 1.15 5.86 10.97
C LYS A 37 1.17 6.95 12.03
N SER A 38 0.03 7.24 12.66
CA SER A 38 -0.07 8.19 13.77
C SER A 38 0.68 7.70 15.01
N PHE A 39 0.59 6.40 15.32
CA PHE A 39 1.34 5.79 16.43
C PHE A 39 2.85 5.90 16.20
N LYS A 40 3.33 5.54 15.01
CA LYS A 40 4.74 5.69 14.63
C LYS A 40 5.20 7.14 14.71
N LYS A 41 4.37 8.09 14.26
CA LYS A 41 4.67 9.52 14.36
C LYS A 41 4.73 10.00 15.80
N ALA A 42 3.86 9.52 16.69
CA ALA A 42 3.89 9.87 18.10
C ALA A 42 5.16 9.35 18.79
N MET A 43 5.55 8.10 18.52
CA MET A 43 6.80 7.53 19.06
C MET A 43 8.05 8.25 18.53
N ASN A 44 8.07 8.61 17.25
CA ASN A 44 9.17 9.39 16.66
C ASN A 44 9.14 10.87 17.06
N ALA A 45 8.05 11.39 17.62
CA ALA A 45 8.05 12.76 18.16
C ALA A 45 8.81 12.84 19.49
N GLU A 46 8.97 11.70 20.19
CA GLU A 46 9.83 11.61 21.37
C GLU A 46 11.31 11.47 21.00
N ASP A 47 11.61 10.98 19.79
CA ASP A 47 12.97 10.74 19.30
C ASP A 47 13.23 11.65 18.09
N ASP A 48 13.76 12.86 18.36
CA ASP A 48 13.97 14.00 17.44
C ASP A 48 14.77 13.64 16.16
N ALA A 49 14.14 12.89 15.26
CA ALA A 49 14.69 12.52 13.97
C ALA A 49 13.61 12.76 12.89
N PRO A 50 13.76 13.78 12.04
CA PRO A 50 12.84 14.05 10.96
C PRO A 50 12.95 12.93 9.93
N ALA A 51 12.10 11.91 10.04
CA ALA A 51 11.89 10.99 8.94
C ALA A 51 11.14 11.75 7.83
N GLU A 52 11.92 12.26 6.88
CA GLU A 52 11.49 12.99 5.68
C GLU A 52 10.40 12.25 4.87
N PRO A 53 9.60 12.99 4.07
CA PRO A 53 8.29 12.56 3.59
C PRO A 53 8.43 11.77 2.29
N GLU A 54 8.71 10.48 2.38
CA GLU A 54 8.63 9.63 1.20
C GLU A 54 7.16 9.44 0.77
N VAL A 55 6.95 9.44 -0.54
CA VAL A 55 5.70 9.17 -1.28
C VAL A 55 4.80 10.38 -1.57
N SER A 56 5.38 11.43 -2.17
CA SER A 56 4.66 12.12 -3.25
C SER A 56 4.58 11.16 -4.45
N LYS A 57 3.37 10.66 -4.68
CA LYS A 57 2.85 9.98 -5.88
C LYS A 57 3.79 10.00 -7.12
N PRO A 58 4.41 8.88 -7.49
CA PRO A 58 4.92 8.70 -8.84
C PRO A 58 3.73 8.33 -9.74
N ALA A 59 3.14 9.34 -10.37
CA ALA A 59 2.23 9.17 -11.50
C ALA A 59 2.59 10.29 -12.49
N ALA A 60 3.69 10.20 -13.22
CA ALA A 60 3.83 9.30 -14.38
C ALA A 60 2.57 9.30 -15.27
N ALA A 61 2.00 10.48 -15.48
CA ALA A 61 0.97 10.77 -16.48
C ALA A 61 1.36 12.01 -17.30
N GLU A 62 2.63 12.13 -17.68
CA GLU A 62 2.99 12.87 -18.90
C GLU A 62 3.43 11.83 -19.94
N SER A 63 2.43 11.09 -20.41
CA SER A 63 2.53 10.29 -21.62
C SER A 63 2.68 11.25 -22.80
N THR A 64 3.90 11.34 -23.31
CA THR A 64 4.18 11.20 -24.75
C THR A 64 3.18 11.91 -25.69
N GLU A 65 3.04 13.22 -25.56
CA GLU A 65 2.39 14.01 -26.61
C GLU A 65 3.41 14.29 -27.72
N LYS A 66 3.28 13.53 -28.81
CA LYS A 66 3.32 13.96 -30.23
C LYS A 66 4.06 15.29 -30.48
N LYS A 67 4.93 15.42 -31.47
CA LYS A 67 4.62 15.20 -32.88
C LYS A 67 5.85 15.62 -33.67
N ASP A 68 6.22 14.77 -34.61
CA ASP A 68 6.77 15.06 -35.93
C ASP A 68 7.11 16.55 -36.24
N ALA A 69 8.40 16.85 -36.40
CA ALA A 69 8.92 17.88 -37.31
C ALA A 69 10.42 17.66 -37.56
#